data_AF-A0A671TUX7-F1
#
_entry.id   AF-A0A671TUX7-F1
#
_cell.length_a   1.000
_cell.length_b   1.000
_cell.length_c   1.000
_cell.angle_alpha   90.00
_cell.angle_beta   90.00
_cell.angle_gamma   90.00
#
_symmetry.space_group_name_H-M   'P 1'
#
loop_
_entity.id
_entity.type
_entity.pdbx_description
1 polymer ?
#
loop_
_entity_poly.entity_id
_entity_poly.type
_entity_poly.pdbx_seq_one_letter_code
_entity_poly.pdbx_strand_id
1 'polypeptide(L)'
;MNNHYKWWHGNISVRIENLWSCVPSFAGPLYSDPCTFEVFIEGVRSKASQGFNMEPLTPAETQDMLGRLLHHCIGGDTGGCASVYACSGAASSFLTGRVETPRACLPLCFRGRRGRQEMQRWLRKKKNGILAILLLIGGLYFISHSHIFISDMTLSQEPMQKSSTLQGEMFVNKESWVDQGNYLRLNVSYQLLAGAPSAHQRFLSIGLSSVKRKSGNYLIPTLQSLFSQSSTEERSSMVVVVLLADFDVSWRVSTVKEIKTAFASELEQGQLVVLHVPQDWYPPLTGLKRNYNDAPDRVSFRAKQNLDYSFLIQYSAGLSRYYLQLEDDISSAKNFLTSIKRRVEEQEVKKTTWVMLEFSKLGYIGKLYKSSHLPLLARFLFLFYQEMPCDWLMSHFRELLTQKESILFKPSLFQHMGTFSSFQGTYNKLKDKDFEEEFYVNPSAEVYSDMSTYQKYFPKLAWDAGEGFFWGRSPEKGNHLTVVFIDSTVLTGMLIETGSGGKDLLESAQVQIGHDVVTIQNNEKSCKEFQSVGTLENGRFEMQEMDKKFSSASSCLRIQVTASQKDWVIIRKIRVSTSTARH
;
A
#
# COMPACT_ATOMS: atom_id res chain seq x y z
N MET A 1 19.78 53.74 -26.02
CA MET A 1 18.48 53.49 -25.35
C MET A 1 18.75 52.86 -24.01
N ASN A 2 18.08 53.35 -22.97
CA ASN A 2 18.57 53.47 -21.59
C ASN A 2 18.58 52.21 -20.71
N ASN A 3 19.53 52.28 -19.79
CA ASN A 3 19.82 51.60 -18.53
C ASN A 3 18.73 51.59 -17.41
N HIS A 4 18.83 50.55 -16.55
CA HIS A 4 18.85 50.52 -15.06
C HIS A 4 17.61 50.63 -14.10
N TYR A 5 17.54 49.60 -13.22
CA TYR A 5 17.33 49.52 -11.73
C TYR A 5 16.01 49.89 -10.97
N LYS A 6 15.63 48.93 -10.08
CA LYS A 6 15.27 49.00 -8.62
C LYS A 6 13.82 49.29 -8.10
N TRP A 7 13.25 48.22 -7.49
CA TRP A 7 12.76 48.01 -6.09
C TRP A 7 11.58 48.78 -5.41
N TRP A 8 10.88 48.01 -4.52
CA TRP A 8 9.92 48.31 -3.41
C TRP A 8 8.43 48.57 -3.79
N HIS A 9 7.35 48.17 -3.10
CA HIS A 9 6.99 47.61 -1.76
C HIS A 9 5.69 46.76 -1.93
N GLY A 10 5.47 45.64 -1.21
CA GLY A 10 4.52 45.64 -0.07
C GLY A 10 3.60 44.39 -0.04
N ASN A 11 3.56 43.73 1.12
CA ASN A 11 2.74 42.58 1.54
C ASN A 11 1.23 42.79 1.22
N ILE A 12 0.38 41.77 1.07
CA ILE A 12 -0.23 41.00 2.18
C ILE A 12 -0.88 39.72 1.64
N SER A 13 -0.48 38.60 2.23
CA SER A 13 -1.25 37.36 2.30
C SER A 13 -2.57 37.62 3.03
N VAL A 14 -3.70 37.29 2.41
CA VAL A 14 -4.92 36.98 3.18
C VAL A 14 -5.13 35.48 3.07
N ARG A 15 -4.53 34.77 4.04
CA ARG A 15 -4.98 33.45 4.48
C ARG A 15 -6.50 33.45 4.64
N ILE A 16 -7.10 32.30 4.43
CA ILE A 16 -8.40 31.92 5.01
C ILE A 16 -8.21 31.80 6.55
N GLU A 17 -7.92 32.93 7.20
CA GLU A 17 -7.90 33.12 8.65
C GLU A 17 -8.71 34.38 9.05
N ASN A 18 -9.22 35.18 8.11
CA ASN A 18 -9.97 36.42 8.39
C ASN A 18 -11.49 36.35 8.07
N LEU A 19 -12.13 35.20 8.29
CA LEU A 19 -13.59 35.12 8.45
C LEU A 19 -14.04 35.21 9.92
N TRP A 20 -13.09 35.27 10.85
CA TRP A 20 -13.34 35.39 12.29
C TRP A 20 -13.38 36.84 12.81
N SER A 21 -13.24 37.85 11.95
CA SER A 21 -13.34 39.27 12.32
C SER A 21 -14.76 39.86 12.23
N CYS A 22 -15.77 39.04 11.93
CA CYS A 22 -17.19 39.43 11.96
C CYS A 22 -17.97 38.84 13.14
N VAL A 23 -17.31 38.45 14.22
CA VAL A 23 -17.97 38.16 15.51
C VAL A 23 -17.64 39.33 16.45
N PRO A 24 -18.61 40.21 16.79
CA PRO A 24 -18.37 41.19 17.83
C PRO A 24 -18.09 40.45 19.13
N SER A 25 -17.01 40.82 19.79
CA SER A 25 -16.66 40.34 21.13
C SER A 25 -17.70 40.82 22.15
N PHE A 26 -18.79 40.08 22.34
CA PHE A 26 -19.70 40.31 23.45
C PHE A 26 -19.24 39.52 24.67
N ALA A 27 -18.32 40.13 25.42
CA ALA A 27 -18.15 39.82 26.82
C ALA A 27 -19.21 40.61 27.61
N GLY A 28 -20.36 39.99 27.89
CA GLY A 28 -21.44 40.59 28.70
C GLY A 28 -22.65 39.66 28.82
N PRO A 29 -23.41 39.70 29.93
CA PRO A 29 -24.43 38.70 30.23
C PRO A 29 -25.68 38.86 29.36
N LEU A 30 -26.19 37.70 28.90
CA LEU A 30 -27.53 37.41 28.36
C LEU A 30 -28.48 38.61 28.19
N TYR A 31 -28.74 38.98 26.94
CA TYR A 31 -30.06 39.46 26.51
C TYR A 31 -30.39 38.92 25.11
N SER A 32 -31.64 38.50 24.98
CA SER A 32 -32.30 37.93 23.82
C SER A 32 -32.35 38.90 22.63
N ASP A 33 -31.81 38.52 21.48
CA ASP A 33 -32.32 38.92 20.16
C ASP A 33 -31.85 37.92 19.08
N PRO A 34 -32.75 37.33 18.27
CA PRO A 34 -32.36 36.44 17.19
C PRO A 34 -31.90 37.25 15.96
N CYS A 35 -30.65 37.07 15.54
CA CYS A 35 -30.20 37.49 14.21
C CYS A 35 -31.02 36.74 13.14
N THR A 36 -31.95 37.43 12.49
CA THR A 36 -32.70 36.87 11.36
C THR A 36 -31.89 37.00 10.06
N PHE A 37 -32.08 36.04 9.16
CA PHE A 37 -31.44 35.95 7.85
C PHE A 37 -31.61 37.22 6.99
N GLU A 38 -32.64 38.03 7.27
CA GLU A 38 -32.90 39.30 6.61
C GLU A 38 -31.84 40.37 6.90
N VAL A 39 -31.29 40.44 8.13
CA VAL A 39 -30.24 41.41 8.50
C VAL A 39 -28.93 41.12 7.75
N PHE A 40 -28.64 39.85 7.49
CA PHE A 40 -27.48 39.42 6.71
C PHE A 40 -27.63 39.80 5.23
N ILE A 41 -28.81 39.60 4.64
CA ILE A 41 -29.10 39.95 3.24
C ILE A 41 -29.06 41.47 3.02
N GLU A 42 -29.54 42.28 3.97
CA GLU A 42 -29.42 43.75 3.89
C GLU A 42 -27.97 44.22 3.99
N GLY A 43 -27.15 43.60 4.84
CA GLY A 43 -25.72 43.89 4.94
C GLY A 43 -24.93 43.56 3.66
N VAL A 44 -25.29 42.47 2.97
CA VAL A 44 -24.69 42.10 1.68
C VAL A 44 -25.13 43.06 0.55
N ARG A 45 -26.41 43.45 0.52
CA ARG A 45 -26.92 44.45 -0.44
C ARG A 45 -26.28 45.82 -0.28
N SER A 46 -26.03 46.24 0.97
CA SER A 46 -25.37 47.51 1.28
C SER A 46 -23.91 47.60 0.80
N LYS A 47 -23.23 46.47 0.58
CA LYS A 47 -21.84 46.43 0.09
C LYS A 47 -21.73 46.30 -1.42
N ALA A 48 -22.71 45.67 -2.08
CA ALA A 48 -22.78 45.59 -3.54
C ALA A 48 -22.99 46.98 -4.19
N SER A 49 -23.64 47.92 -3.49
CA SER A 49 -23.84 49.30 -3.95
C SER A 49 -22.60 50.20 -3.87
N GLN A 50 -21.50 49.73 -3.28
CA GLN A 50 -20.23 50.47 -3.15
C GLN A 50 -19.17 50.10 -4.23
N GLY A 51 -19.57 49.41 -5.30
CA GLY A 51 -18.71 49.18 -6.47
C GLY A 51 -17.74 48.01 -6.38
N PHE A 52 -17.93 47.08 -5.44
CA PHE A 52 -17.18 45.82 -5.39
C PHE A 52 -17.79 44.81 -6.39
N ASN A 53 -16.99 44.39 -7.38
CA ASN A 53 -17.34 43.25 -8.24
C ASN A 53 -17.30 41.96 -7.40
N MET A 54 -18.45 41.33 -7.21
CA MET A 54 -18.56 39.99 -6.63
C MET A 54 -18.73 38.96 -7.75
N GLU A 55 -17.84 37.97 -7.81
CA GLU A 55 -18.01 36.81 -8.69
C GLU A 55 -19.00 35.81 -8.07
N PRO A 56 -19.77 35.06 -8.90
CA PRO A 56 -20.72 34.07 -8.40
C PRO A 56 -20.00 32.86 -7.80
N LEU A 57 -20.47 32.42 -6.63
CA LEU A 57 -19.99 31.21 -5.95
C LEU A 57 -20.24 29.97 -6.81
N THR A 58 -19.27 29.07 -6.84
CA THR A 58 -19.44 27.77 -7.48
C THR A 58 -20.44 26.89 -6.68
N PRO A 59 -21.07 25.87 -7.31
CA PRO A 59 -22.00 24.98 -6.61
C PRO A 59 -21.40 24.29 -5.38
N ALA A 60 -20.10 24.00 -5.41
CA ALA A 60 -19.37 23.40 -4.29
C ALA A 60 -19.18 24.38 -3.13
N GLU A 61 -18.87 25.65 -3.41
CA GLU A 61 -18.75 26.70 -2.38
C GLU A 61 -20.11 27.06 -1.78
N THR A 62 -21.17 27.00 -2.59
CA THR A 62 -22.55 27.18 -2.12
C THR A 62 -22.98 26.04 -1.18
N GLN A 63 -22.58 24.80 -1.47
CA GLN A 63 -22.82 23.64 -0.61
C GLN A 63 -22.01 23.66 0.69
N ASP A 64 -20.73 24.09 0.65
CA ASP A 64 -19.91 24.24 1.87
C ASP A 64 -20.46 25.35 2.77
N MET A 65 -20.89 26.47 2.20
CA MET A 65 -21.50 27.58 2.94
C MET A 65 -22.83 27.18 3.59
N LEU A 66 -23.70 26.45 2.87
CA LEU A 66 -24.97 25.93 3.39
C LEU A 66 -24.75 24.84 4.45
N GLY A 67 -23.76 23.96 4.26
CA GLY A 67 -23.42 22.90 5.22
C GLY A 67 -22.92 23.47 6.55
N ARG A 68 -22.14 24.55 6.52
CA ARG A 68 -21.63 25.21 7.74
C ARG A 68 -22.69 26.04 8.47
N LEU A 69 -23.62 26.66 7.74
CA LEU A 69 -24.80 27.33 8.31
C LEU A 69 -25.73 26.35 9.04
N LEU A 70 -25.94 25.15 8.48
CA LEU A 70 -26.68 24.07 9.13
C LEU A 70 -25.98 23.56 10.39
N HIS A 71 -24.65 23.52 10.40
CA HIS A 71 -23.87 23.07 11.56
C HIS A 71 -23.87 24.07 12.73
N HIS A 72 -24.09 25.37 12.46
CA HIS A 72 -24.19 26.40 13.50
C HIS A 72 -25.56 26.43 14.19
N CYS A 73 -26.62 25.96 13.51
CA CYS A 73 -27.98 25.91 14.06
C CYS A 73 -28.29 24.67 14.92
N ILE A 74 -27.39 23.66 14.97
CA ILE A 74 -27.64 22.39 15.66
C ILE A 74 -26.90 22.30 17.02
N GLY A 75 -26.05 23.28 17.35
CA GLY A 75 -25.36 23.36 18.64
C GLY A 75 -26.11 24.17 19.69
N GLY A 76 -27.23 23.65 20.21
CA GLY A 76 -28.00 24.32 21.25
C GLY A 76 -28.96 23.38 21.97
N ASP A 77 -28.43 22.61 22.92
CA ASP A 77 -29.24 21.75 23.78
C ASP A 77 -29.83 22.59 24.93
N THR A 78 -31.05 23.07 24.75
CA THR A 78 -31.90 23.53 25.86
C THR A 78 -33.30 22.98 25.66
N GLY A 79 -33.77 22.20 26.63
CA GLY A 79 -35.02 21.46 26.55
C GLY A 79 -36.24 22.30 26.19
N GLY A 80 -37.05 21.79 25.25
CA GLY A 80 -38.40 22.28 24.98
C GLY A 80 -38.68 22.53 23.50
N CYS A 81 -39.49 21.66 22.88
CA CYS A 81 -40.16 21.81 21.58
C CYS A 81 -39.27 22.10 20.35
N ALA A 82 -39.04 21.08 19.52
CA ALA A 82 -38.63 21.28 18.13
C ALA A 82 -39.84 21.62 17.25
N SER A 83 -39.85 22.81 16.66
CA SER A 83 -40.75 23.18 15.56
C SER A 83 -40.18 22.64 14.25
N VAL A 84 -40.86 21.69 13.61
CA VAL A 84 -40.52 21.25 12.24
C VAL A 84 -41.35 22.09 11.26
N TYR A 85 -40.68 22.93 10.47
CA TYR A 85 -41.31 23.58 9.32
C TYR A 85 -41.21 22.62 8.13
N ALA A 86 -42.34 22.03 7.72
CA ALA A 86 -42.42 21.28 6.47
C ALA A 86 -42.81 22.23 5.34
N CYS A 87 -41.84 22.66 4.53
CA CYS A 87 -42.12 23.25 3.22
C CYS A 87 -42.07 22.14 2.15
N SER A 88 -43.24 21.62 1.78
CA SER A 88 -43.36 20.84 0.55
C SER A 88 -43.37 21.79 -0.64
N GLY A 89 -42.41 21.64 -1.55
CA GLY A 89 -42.45 22.28 -2.87
C GLY A 89 -41.40 23.37 -3.07
N ALA A 90 -40.14 22.97 -3.25
CA ALA A 90 -39.12 23.81 -3.88
C ALA A 90 -38.15 22.92 -4.67
N ALA A 91 -38.68 22.22 -5.67
CA ALA A 91 -37.86 21.47 -6.64
C ALA A 91 -38.24 21.75 -8.10
N SER A 92 -39.05 22.79 -8.39
CA SER A 92 -39.51 23.04 -9.76
C SER A 92 -39.46 24.50 -10.23
N SER A 93 -38.74 25.40 -9.57
CA SER A 93 -38.70 26.83 -9.94
C SER A 93 -37.33 27.35 -10.40
N PHE A 94 -36.37 26.46 -10.71
CA PHE A 94 -35.08 26.86 -11.29
C PHE A 94 -35.01 26.82 -12.84
N LEU A 95 -36.13 26.53 -13.52
CA LEU A 95 -36.14 26.37 -14.98
C LEU A 95 -36.99 27.39 -15.77
N THR A 96 -37.73 28.33 -15.14
CA THR A 96 -38.65 29.22 -15.90
C THR A 96 -38.71 30.68 -15.47
N GLY A 97 -37.92 31.14 -14.48
CA GLY A 97 -37.68 32.58 -14.28
C GLY A 97 -38.91 33.46 -14.02
N ARG A 98 -39.96 32.97 -13.33
CA ARG A 98 -41.05 33.82 -12.81
C ARG A 98 -41.14 33.74 -11.29
N VAL A 99 -41.30 34.91 -10.67
CA VAL A 99 -41.52 35.10 -9.22
C VAL A 99 -43.01 35.02 -8.95
N GLU A 100 -43.44 34.05 -8.14
CA GLU A 100 -44.75 34.08 -7.49
C GLU A 100 -44.57 34.17 -5.96
N THR A 101 -45.34 35.06 -5.34
CA THR A 101 -45.36 35.32 -3.90
C THR A 101 -46.02 34.17 -3.11
N PRO A 102 -45.45 33.70 -1.99
CA PRO A 102 -46.05 32.62 -1.21
C PRO A 102 -47.29 33.11 -0.43
N ARG A 103 -48.39 32.36 -0.53
CA ARG A 103 -49.59 32.53 0.31
C ARG A 103 -49.43 31.77 1.64
N ALA A 104 -49.56 32.52 2.75
CA ALA A 104 -49.91 32.16 4.13
C ALA A 104 -49.52 30.77 4.71
N CYS A 105 -48.66 30.79 5.74
CA CYS A 105 -48.50 29.69 6.70
C CYS A 105 -49.48 29.86 7.87
N LEU A 106 -50.30 28.84 8.19
CA LEU A 106 -51.18 28.81 9.36
C LEU A 106 -50.46 28.17 10.57
N PRO A 107 -50.58 28.73 11.80
CA PRO A 107 -50.07 28.11 13.01
C PRO A 107 -51.09 27.10 13.56
N LEU A 108 -50.67 25.86 13.82
CA LEU A 108 -51.45 24.91 14.62
C LEU A 108 -50.80 24.75 16.00
N CYS A 109 -51.40 25.37 17.00
CA CYS A 109 -51.05 25.21 18.41
C CYS A 109 -52.15 24.37 19.08
N PHE A 110 -51.83 23.18 19.58
CA PHE A 110 -52.79 22.39 20.39
C PHE A 110 -52.41 22.44 21.87
N ARG A 111 -53.16 23.22 22.65
CA ARG A 111 -53.21 23.15 24.11
C ARG A 111 -54.63 22.75 24.50
N GLY A 112 -54.81 21.55 25.09
CA GLY A 112 -56.13 21.12 25.56
C GLY A 112 -56.12 19.80 26.33
N ARG A 113 -56.26 19.89 27.67
CA ARG A 113 -56.54 18.76 28.57
C ARG A 113 -58.03 18.40 28.52
N ARG A 114 -58.44 17.59 27.55
CA ARG A 114 -59.64 16.70 27.57
C ARG A 114 -59.63 15.94 26.24
N GLY A 115 -59.37 14.64 26.28
CA GLY A 115 -59.16 13.79 25.09
C GLY A 115 -58.02 12.79 25.23
N ARG A 116 -57.16 12.94 26.24
CA ARG A 116 -56.06 12.01 26.53
C ARG A 116 -56.48 10.75 27.33
N GLN A 117 -57.69 10.73 27.89
CA GLN A 117 -58.22 9.59 28.66
C GLN A 117 -59.17 8.68 27.85
N GLU A 118 -59.71 9.11 26.71
CA GLU A 118 -60.60 8.27 25.88
C GLU A 118 -59.83 7.48 24.81
N MET A 119 -58.72 8.01 24.29
CA MET A 119 -57.88 7.30 23.31
C MET A 119 -57.10 6.11 23.92
N GLN A 120 -56.75 6.19 25.22
CA GLN A 120 -56.10 5.08 25.94
C GLN A 120 -57.02 3.90 26.24
N ARG A 121 -58.35 4.11 26.32
CA ARG A 121 -59.34 3.01 26.44
C ARG A 121 -59.61 2.31 25.10
N TRP A 122 -59.53 3.03 23.98
CA TRP A 122 -59.71 2.46 22.64
C TRP A 122 -58.50 1.59 22.20
N LEU A 123 -57.27 2.01 22.52
CA LEU A 123 -56.04 1.30 22.15
C LEU A 123 -55.79 -0.01 22.92
N ARG A 124 -56.38 -0.20 24.11
CA ARG A 124 -56.27 -1.46 24.88
C ARG A 124 -57.17 -2.59 24.37
N LYS A 125 -58.28 -2.28 23.70
CA LYS A 125 -59.25 -3.30 23.25
C LYS A 125 -58.88 -3.99 21.92
N LYS A 126 -58.05 -3.36 21.08
CA LYS A 126 -57.65 -3.91 19.76
C LYS A 126 -56.31 -4.65 19.74
N LYS A 127 -55.46 -4.50 20.78
CA LYS A 127 -54.13 -5.12 20.84
C LYS A 127 -54.18 -6.64 21.04
N ASN A 128 -55.21 -7.15 21.72
CA ASN A 128 -55.33 -8.59 22.02
C ASN A 128 -55.87 -9.41 20.84
N GLY A 129 -56.69 -8.81 19.96
CA GLY A 129 -57.23 -9.50 18.77
C GLY A 129 -56.20 -9.67 17.66
N ILE A 130 -55.34 -8.67 17.43
CA ILE A 130 -54.33 -8.70 16.37
C ILE A 130 -53.18 -9.67 16.72
N LEU A 131 -52.81 -9.75 18.00
CA LEU A 131 -51.77 -10.68 18.47
C LEU A 131 -52.20 -12.15 18.37
N ALA A 132 -53.48 -12.45 18.62
CA ALA A 132 -54.02 -13.80 18.50
C ALA A 132 -54.08 -14.29 17.03
N ILE A 133 -54.42 -13.39 16.10
CA ILE A 133 -54.44 -13.70 14.66
C ILE A 133 -53.03 -13.93 14.12
N LEU A 134 -52.04 -13.12 14.54
CA LEU A 134 -50.64 -13.30 14.13
C LEU A 134 -50.02 -14.60 14.67
N LEU A 135 -50.39 -15.03 15.88
CA LEU A 135 -49.95 -16.31 16.44
C LEU A 135 -50.61 -17.51 15.76
N LEU A 136 -51.88 -17.40 15.33
CA LEU A 136 -52.57 -18.44 14.55
C LEU A 136 -51.97 -18.60 13.14
N ILE A 137 -51.65 -17.49 12.47
CA ILE A 137 -51.01 -17.51 11.15
C ILE A 137 -49.58 -18.07 11.26
N GLY A 138 -48.82 -17.69 12.29
CA GLY A 138 -47.48 -18.23 12.55
C GLY A 138 -47.50 -19.73 12.88
N GLY A 139 -48.49 -20.18 13.67
CA GLY A 139 -48.66 -21.60 14.00
C GLY A 139 -49.03 -22.47 12.80
N LEU A 140 -49.93 -21.98 11.93
CA LEU A 140 -50.31 -22.69 10.70
C LEU A 140 -49.16 -22.75 9.68
N TYR A 141 -48.31 -21.72 9.61
CA TYR A 141 -47.11 -21.72 8.77
C TYR A 141 -46.06 -22.74 9.24
N PHE A 142 -45.87 -22.88 10.56
CA PHE A 142 -44.95 -23.86 11.14
C PHE A 142 -45.41 -25.32 10.91
N ILE A 143 -46.71 -25.60 11.02
CA ILE A 143 -47.26 -26.95 10.80
C ILE A 143 -47.23 -27.34 9.30
N SER A 144 -47.37 -26.35 8.41
CA SER A 144 -47.26 -26.55 6.95
C SER A 144 -45.82 -26.84 6.50
N HIS A 145 -44.80 -26.27 7.16
CA HIS A 145 -43.38 -26.46 6.77
C HIS A 145 -42.69 -27.64 7.47
N SER A 146 -43.26 -28.20 8.54
CA SER A 146 -42.72 -29.40 9.19
C SER A 146 -42.90 -30.68 8.38
N HIS A 147 -43.83 -30.72 7.42
CA HIS A 147 -44.05 -31.88 6.55
C HIS A 147 -43.14 -31.92 5.30
N ILE A 148 -42.42 -30.84 5.01
CA ILE A 148 -41.47 -30.78 3.88
C ILE A 148 -40.05 -31.22 4.32
N PHE A 149 -39.79 -31.27 5.64
CA PHE A 149 -38.47 -31.57 6.19
C PHE A 149 -38.18 -33.05 6.48
N ILE A 150 -39.15 -33.96 6.26
CA ILE A 150 -38.99 -35.41 6.59
C ILE A 150 -38.67 -36.26 5.35
N SER A 151 -38.75 -35.73 4.12
CA SER A 151 -38.55 -36.51 2.89
C SER A 151 -37.16 -36.46 2.27
N ASP A 152 -36.20 -35.74 2.85
CA ASP A 152 -34.83 -35.61 2.31
C ASP A 152 -33.75 -36.33 3.15
N MET A 153 -34.19 -37.14 4.13
CA MET A 153 -33.33 -37.87 5.06
C MET A 153 -33.01 -39.31 4.61
N THR A 154 -32.82 -39.56 3.31
CA THR A 154 -32.25 -40.83 2.83
C THR A 154 -31.58 -40.67 1.47
N LEU A 155 -30.28 -40.34 1.44
CA LEU A 155 -29.27 -41.05 0.63
C LEU A 155 -27.84 -40.48 0.83
N SER A 156 -26.89 -41.39 1.07
CA SER A 156 -25.43 -41.28 0.90
C SER A 156 -24.64 -40.28 1.79
N GLN A 157 -24.11 -40.81 2.89
CA GLN A 157 -22.98 -40.25 3.62
C GLN A 157 -21.67 -40.53 2.87
N GLU A 158 -20.96 -39.49 2.45
CA GLU A 158 -19.50 -39.47 2.42
C GLU A 158 -18.98 -38.59 3.57
N PRO A 159 -17.81 -38.88 4.17
CA PRO A 159 -17.43 -38.26 5.45
C PRO A 159 -17.04 -36.79 5.24
N MET A 160 -17.95 -35.90 5.62
CA MET A 160 -17.71 -34.45 5.73
C MET A 160 -16.71 -34.19 6.84
N GLN A 161 -15.50 -33.78 6.45
CA GLN A 161 -14.40 -33.41 7.33
C GLN A 161 -14.84 -32.24 8.22
N LYS A 162 -14.89 -32.45 9.55
CA LYS A 162 -15.19 -31.40 10.55
C LYS A 162 -14.22 -30.23 10.37
N SER A 163 -14.69 -29.13 9.79
CA SER A 163 -14.02 -27.84 9.90
C SER A 163 -14.16 -27.35 11.34
N SER A 164 -13.07 -27.39 12.11
CA SER A 164 -13.03 -26.77 13.42
C SER A 164 -13.09 -25.26 13.24
N THR A 165 -14.20 -24.63 13.63
CA THR A 165 -14.27 -23.19 13.82
C THR A 165 -13.46 -22.85 15.06
N LEU A 166 -12.13 -22.76 14.92
CA LEU A 166 -11.28 -22.24 15.97
C LEU A 166 -11.51 -20.72 16.00
N GLN A 167 -12.33 -20.24 16.93
CA GLN A 167 -12.19 -18.87 17.40
C GLN A 167 -10.84 -18.79 18.11
N GLY A 168 -9.76 -18.68 17.34
CA GLY A 168 -8.43 -18.47 17.89
C GLY A 168 -8.47 -17.19 18.72
N GLU A 169 -8.06 -17.28 19.98
CA GLU A 169 -7.81 -16.09 20.79
C GLU A 169 -6.80 -15.23 20.04
N MET A 170 -7.30 -14.15 19.42
CA MET A 170 -6.47 -13.22 18.67
C MET A 170 -5.44 -12.64 19.65
N PHE A 171 -4.16 -12.72 19.30
CA PHE A 171 -3.09 -12.16 20.12
C PHE A 171 -3.31 -10.65 20.25
N VAL A 172 -3.89 -10.21 21.37
CA VAL A 172 -4.10 -8.79 21.64
C VAL A 172 -2.74 -8.15 21.84
N ASN A 173 -2.32 -7.34 20.87
CA ASN A 173 -1.09 -6.60 20.99
C ASN A 173 -1.26 -5.48 22.03
N LYS A 174 -0.63 -5.63 23.20
CA LYS A 174 -0.68 -4.64 24.28
C LYS A 174 -0.09 -3.29 23.90
N GLU A 175 0.67 -3.16 22.82
CA GLU A 175 1.20 -1.87 22.34
C GLU A 175 0.19 -1.10 21.46
N SER A 176 -0.85 -1.76 20.96
CA SER A 176 -1.88 -1.15 20.11
C SER A 176 -2.95 -0.47 20.96
N TRP A 177 -2.97 0.87 20.97
CA TRP A 177 -4.02 1.63 21.65
C TRP A 177 -5.42 1.32 21.10
N VAL A 178 -5.50 0.92 19.83
CA VAL A 178 -6.75 0.58 19.15
C VAL A 178 -7.38 -0.67 19.75
N ASP A 179 -6.58 -1.67 20.08
CA ASP A 179 -7.08 -2.93 20.67
C ASP A 179 -7.29 -2.82 22.17
N GLN A 180 -6.62 -1.89 22.87
CA GLN A 180 -6.85 -1.65 24.30
C GLN A 180 -8.24 -1.05 24.59
N GLY A 181 -8.72 -0.18 23.70
CA GLY A 181 -9.85 0.71 24.02
C GLY A 181 -11.22 0.32 23.47
N ASN A 182 -11.34 -0.79 22.74
CA ASN A 182 -12.59 -1.17 22.05
C ASN A 182 -13.19 -0.06 21.15
N TYR A 183 -12.41 0.95 20.75
CA TYR A 183 -12.90 2.16 20.07
C TYR A 183 -13.31 1.91 18.62
N LEU A 184 -12.57 1.05 17.92
CA LEU A 184 -12.83 0.66 16.54
C LEU A 184 -12.89 -0.88 16.50
N ARG A 185 -14.07 -1.47 16.55
CA ARG A 185 -14.18 -2.94 16.51
C ARG A 185 -14.09 -3.44 15.07
N LEU A 186 -13.16 -4.34 14.81
CA LEU A 186 -13.09 -5.13 13.57
C LEU A 186 -13.25 -6.59 13.96
N ASN A 187 -14.50 -7.05 14.05
CA ASN A 187 -14.80 -8.44 14.37
C ASN A 187 -14.90 -9.23 13.06
N VAL A 188 -14.07 -10.25 12.91
CA VAL A 188 -14.00 -11.11 11.72
C VAL A 188 -13.77 -12.52 12.19
N SER A 189 -14.53 -13.47 11.64
CA SER A 189 -14.27 -14.90 11.87
C SER A 189 -13.45 -15.48 10.74
N TYR A 190 -12.44 -16.26 11.09
CA TYR A 190 -11.52 -16.90 10.17
C TYR A 190 -11.75 -18.40 10.15
N GLN A 191 -11.71 -18.98 8.96
CA GLN A 191 -11.63 -20.42 8.75
C GLN A 191 -10.16 -20.80 8.56
N LEU A 192 -9.62 -21.58 9.49
CA LEU A 192 -8.29 -22.17 9.36
C LEU A 192 -8.37 -23.39 8.44
N LEU A 193 -7.73 -23.31 7.28
CA LEU A 193 -7.80 -24.33 6.23
C LEU A 193 -6.60 -25.31 6.27
N ALA A 194 -5.42 -24.81 6.65
CA ALA A 194 -4.21 -25.61 6.82
C ALA A 194 -3.18 -24.89 7.72
N GLY A 195 -2.35 -25.69 8.40
CA GLY A 195 -1.32 -25.20 9.32
C GLY A 195 -1.92 -24.66 10.62
N ALA A 196 -1.05 -24.16 11.49
CA ALA A 196 -1.44 -23.45 12.70
C ALA A 196 -0.36 -22.42 13.07
N PRO A 197 -0.74 -21.25 13.61
CA PRO A 197 0.24 -20.28 14.09
C PRO A 197 1.02 -20.86 15.28
N SER A 198 2.30 -20.51 15.39
CA SER A 198 3.12 -20.88 16.54
C SER A 198 2.71 -20.08 17.78
N ALA A 199 2.83 -20.69 18.97
CA ALA A 199 2.66 -20.00 20.24
C ALA A 199 3.75 -18.94 20.52
N HIS A 200 4.91 -19.04 19.83
CA HIS A 200 6.02 -18.12 20.00
C HIS A 200 5.97 -17.02 18.95
N GLN A 201 6.09 -15.77 19.41
CA GLN A 201 6.16 -14.62 18.51
C GLN A 201 7.42 -14.71 17.63
N ARG A 202 7.22 -14.66 16.31
CA ARG A 202 8.32 -14.70 15.33
C ARG A 202 8.87 -13.32 15.01
N PHE A 203 9.97 -13.25 14.25
CA PHE A 203 10.50 -11.96 13.80
C PHE A 203 9.58 -11.35 12.72
N LEU A 204 9.22 -12.13 11.70
CA LEU A 204 8.43 -11.68 10.56
C LEU A 204 7.17 -12.52 10.35
N SER A 205 6.05 -11.86 10.03
CA SER A 205 4.91 -12.46 9.36
C SER A 205 4.83 -11.92 7.94
N ILE A 206 4.57 -12.79 6.97
CA ILE A 206 4.44 -12.43 5.57
C ILE A 206 3.00 -12.68 5.15
N GLY A 207 2.29 -11.64 4.75
CA GLY A 207 0.91 -11.74 4.31
C GLY A 207 0.79 -11.88 2.79
N LEU A 208 0.05 -12.89 2.35
CA LEU A 208 -0.35 -13.11 0.96
C LEU A 208 -1.87 -13.23 0.87
N SER A 209 -2.50 -12.56 -0.10
CA SER A 209 -3.90 -12.79 -0.47
C SER A 209 -3.95 -13.36 -1.89
N SER A 210 -4.76 -14.39 -2.09
CA SER A 210 -4.89 -15.07 -3.39
C SER A 210 -6.35 -15.24 -3.78
N VAL A 211 -6.64 -15.02 -5.05
CA VAL A 211 -7.96 -15.20 -5.68
C VAL A 211 -7.85 -16.06 -6.93
N LYS A 212 -8.95 -16.66 -7.36
CA LYS A 212 -8.98 -17.49 -8.57
C LYS A 212 -8.72 -16.61 -9.79
N ARG A 213 -7.64 -16.91 -10.52
CA ARG A 213 -7.35 -16.28 -11.82
C ARG A 213 -8.02 -17.04 -12.95
N LYS A 214 -8.31 -16.33 -14.05
CA LYS A 214 -8.77 -16.96 -15.30
C LYS A 214 -7.67 -17.79 -15.97
N SER A 215 -6.41 -17.40 -15.77
CA SER A 215 -5.21 -18.04 -16.31
C SER A 215 -4.03 -17.80 -15.36
N GLY A 216 -3.14 -18.79 -15.26
CA GLY A 216 -1.96 -18.76 -14.37
C GLY A 216 -2.27 -19.14 -12.92
N ASN A 217 -1.42 -19.99 -12.34
CA ASN A 217 -1.40 -20.30 -10.91
C ASN A 217 -0.04 -19.87 -10.35
N TYR A 218 0.00 -18.74 -9.64
CA TYR A 218 1.24 -18.14 -9.16
C TYR A 218 1.50 -18.37 -7.67
N LEU A 219 0.47 -18.69 -6.88
CA LEU A 219 0.60 -18.84 -5.43
C LEU A 219 1.61 -19.93 -5.07
N ILE A 220 1.54 -21.10 -5.73
CA ILE A 220 2.48 -22.20 -5.47
C ILE A 220 3.93 -21.79 -5.83
N PRO A 221 4.23 -21.26 -7.04
CA PRO A 221 5.55 -20.69 -7.34
C PRO A 221 6.03 -19.63 -6.36
N THR A 222 5.16 -18.72 -5.90
CA THR A 222 5.49 -17.68 -4.92
C THR A 222 5.91 -18.29 -3.59
N LEU A 223 5.12 -19.24 -3.07
CA LEU A 223 5.46 -19.96 -1.84
C LEU A 223 6.77 -20.76 -2.00
N GLN A 224 6.96 -21.42 -3.14
CA GLN A 224 8.20 -22.12 -3.46
C GLN A 224 9.40 -21.17 -3.43
N SER A 225 9.30 -20.01 -4.07
CA SER A 225 10.35 -18.99 -4.06
C SER A 225 10.66 -18.55 -2.62
N LEU A 226 9.64 -18.15 -1.84
CA LEU A 226 9.83 -17.71 -0.45
C LEU A 226 10.56 -18.74 0.42
N PHE A 227 10.16 -20.01 0.35
CA PHE A 227 10.78 -21.04 1.19
C PHE A 227 12.14 -21.47 0.63
N SER A 228 12.26 -21.76 -0.66
CA SER A 228 13.54 -22.20 -1.26
C SER A 228 14.65 -21.16 -1.16
N GLN A 229 14.30 -19.87 -1.21
CA GLN A 229 15.24 -18.76 -1.08
C GLN A 229 15.56 -18.40 0.38
N SER A 230 14.92 -19.06 1.35
CA SER A 230 15.16 -18.85 2.77
C SER A 230 16.00 -19.96 3.39
N SER A 231 16.96 -19.58 4.25
CA SER A 231 17.70 -20.54 5.08
C SER A 231 16.81 -21.18 6.14
N THR A 232 17.27 -22.28 6.76
CA THR A 232 16.55 -22.93 7.87
C THR A 232 16.31 -21.98 9.04
N GLU A 233 17.30 -21.14 9.35
CA GLU A 233 17.22 -20.11 10.40
C GLU A 233 16.19 -19.05 10.03
N GLU A 234 16.12 -18.64 8.76
CA GLU A 234 15.10 -17.69 8.32
C GLU A 234 13.70 -18.27 8.41
N ARG A 235 13.49 -19.50 7.92
CA ARG A 235 12.20 -20.19 7.98
C ARG A 235 11.69 -20.33 9.41
N SER A 236 12.56 -20.67 10.36
CA SER A 236 12.19 -20.75 11.78
C SER A 236 11.82 -19.38 12.40
N SER A 237 12.30 -18.29 11.80
CA SER A 237 12.12 -16.92 12.27
C SER A 237 10.96 -16.17 11.59
N MET A 238 10.26 -16.80 10.63
CA MET A 238 9.13 -16.20 9.92
C MET A 238 7.90 -17.11 9.82
N VAL A 239 6.72 -16.53 9.62
CA VAL A 239 5.50 -17.26 9.25
C VAL A 239 4.87 -16.63 8.02
N VAL A 240 4.50 -17.45 7.04
CA VAL A 240 3.74 -17.02 5.86
C VAL A 240 2.26 -17.27 6.12
N VAL A 241 1.43 -16.23 6.01
CA VAL A 241 -0.02 -16.28 6.19
C VAL A 241 -0.67 -16.05 4.83
N VAL A 242 -1.38 -17.05 4.35
CA VAL A 242 -2.09 -17.02 3.06
C VAL A 242 -3.58 -16.91 3.32
N LEU A 243 -4.20 -15.83 2.84
CA LEU A 243 -5.64 -15.70 2.75
C LEU A 243 -6.10 -16.15 1.36
N LEU A 244 -6.83 -17.27 1.30
CA LEU A 244 -7.56 -17.66 0.09
C LEU A 244 -8.87 -16.86 0.04
N ALA A 245 -8.83 -15.72 -0.65
CA ALA A 245 -9.87 -14.71 -0.61
C ALA A 245 -11.00 -14.92 -1.63
N ASP A 246 -10.87 -15.90 -2.53
CA ASP A 246 -11.94 -16.23 -3.49
C ASP A 246 -13.14 -16.89 -2.81
N PHE A 247 -14.35 -16.60 -3.27
CA PHE A 247 -15.58 -17.21 -2.75
C PHE A 247 -15.90 -18.57 -3.38
N ASP A 248 -15.21 -18.97 -4.45
CA ASP A 248 -15.32 -20.31 -5.04
C ASP A 248 -14.75 -21.40 -4.11
N VAL A 249 -15.66 -22.17 -3.50
CA VAL A 249 -15.33 -23.27 -2.57
C VAL A 249 -14.50 -24.35 -3.28
N SER A 250 -14.82 -24.69 -4.53
CA SER A 250 -14.16 -25.77 -5.26
C SER A 250 -12.69 -25.42 -5.54
N TRP A 251 -12.44 -24.16 -5.93
CA TRP A 251 -11.10 -23.64 -6.09
C TRP A 251 -10.33 -23.66 -4.78
N ARG A 252 -10.91 -23.15 -3.68
CA ARG A 252 -10.25 -23.16 -2.37
C ARG A 252 -9.86 -24.56 -1.93
N VAL A 253 -10.75 -25.55 -2.07
CA VAL A 253 -10.46 -26.94 -1.69
C VAL A 253 -9.32 -27.51 -2.53
N SER A 254 -9.31 -27.27 -3.84
CA SER A 254 -8.21 -27.69 -4.73
C SER A 254 -6.89 -27.05 -4.33
N THR A 255 -6.87 -25.73 -4.14
CA THR A 255 -5.67 -24.98 -3.76
C THR A 255 -5.13 -25.42 -2.40
N VAL A 256 -5.99 -25.66 -1.41
CA VAL A 256 -5.56 -26.20 -0.10
C VAL A 256 -4.94 -27.59 -0.26
N LYS A 257 -5.49 -28.46 -1.11
CA LYS A 257 -4.92 -29.78 -1.39
C LYS A 257 -3.53 -29.68 -2.03
N GLU A 258 -3.36 -28.78 -3.01
CA GLU A 258 -2.06 -28.50 -3.62
C GLU A 258 -1.06 -27.99 -2.57
N ILE A 259 -1.44 -27.03 -1.73
CA ILE A 259 -0.58 -26.48 -0.68
C ILE A 259 -0.17 -27.57 0.33
N LYS A 260 -1.12 -28.39 0.80
CA LYS A 260 -0.84 -29.51 1.73
C LYS A 260 0.13 -30.53 1.14
N THR A 261 0.09 -30.72 -0.18
CA THR A 261 0.97 -31.66 -0.87
C THR A 261 2.37 -31.08 -1.05
N ALA A 262 2.48 -29.80 -1.41
CA ALA A 262 3.76 -29.15 -1.71
C ALA A 262 4.53 -28.65 -0.47
N PHE A 263 3.83 -28.31 0.62
CA PHE A 263 4.41 -27.61 1.79
C PHE A 263 4.06 -28.29 3.12
N ALA A 264 3.98 -29.62 3.15
CA ALA A 264 3.60 -30.37 4.35
C ALA A 264 4.49 -30.03 5.57
N SER A 265 5.82 -29.98 5.36
CA SER A 265 6.80 -29.64 6.39
C SER A 265 6.59 -28.23 6.95
N GLU A 266 6.41 -27.24 6.09
CA GLU A 266 6.20 -25.84 6.48
C GLU A 266 4.88 -25.66 7.25
N LEU A 267 3.83 -26.39 6.88
CA LEU A 267 2.56 -26.40 7.61
C LEU A 267 2.70 -27.02 9.00
N GLU A 268 3.39 -28.15 9.11
CA GLU A 268 3.63 -28.85 10.39
C GLU A 268 4.51 -28.03 11.34
N GLN A 269 5.50 -27.31 10.82
CA GLN A 269 6.38 -26.43 11.60
C GLN A 269 5.74 -25.06 11.90
N GLY A 270 4.47 -24.85 11.51
CA GLY A 270 3.76 -23.58 11.66
C GLY A 270 4.40 -22.42 10.89
N GLN A 271 5.18 -22.71 9.86
CA GLN A 271 5.82 -21.75 8.94
C GLN A 271 4.87 -21.28 7.84
N LEU A 272 3.82 -22.04 7.56
CA LEU A 272 2.74 -21.67 6.65
C LEU A 272 1.38 -21.81 7.36
N VAL A 273 0.52 -20.81 7.21
CA VAL A 273 -0.85 -20.80 7.70
C VAL A 273 -1.77 -20.41 6.55
N VAL A 274 -2.81 -21.20 6.30
CA VAL A 274 -3.78 -20.94 5.22
C VAL A 274 -5.16 -20.69 5.81
N LEU A 275 -5.76 -19.57 5.42
CA LEU A 275 -6.99 -19.04 5.99
C LEU A 275 -8.00 -18.71 4.91
N HIS A 276 -9.25 -18.60 5.31
CA HIS A 276 -10.33 -18.00 4.54
C HIS A 276 -11.24 -17.16 5.43
N VAL A 277 -11.80 -16.09 4.87
CA VAL A 277 -12.85 -15.29 5.51
C VAL A 277 -14.15 -15.52 4.74
N PRO A 278 -15.21 -16.03 5.38
CA PRO A 278 -16.51 -16.22 4.73
C PRO A 278 -17.07 -14.92 4.16
N GLN A 279 -17.82 -15.03 3.06
CA GLN A 279 -18.41 -13.88 2.37
C GLN A 279 -19.30 -13.01 3.28
N ASP A 280 -19.96 -13.60 4.27
CA ASP A 280 -20.85 -12.91 5.22
C ASP A 280 -20.13 -11.84 6.07
N TRP A 281 -18.80 -11.90 6.17
CA TRP A 281 -18.00 -10.89 6.87
C TRP A 281 -17.58 -9.72 5.98
N TYR A 282 -17.83 -9.78 4.67
CA TYR A 282 -17.53 -8.68 3.76
C TYR A 282 -18.67 -7.66 3.78
N PRO A 283 -18.38 -6.35 3.92
CA PRO A 283 -19.37 -5.32 3.64
C PRO A 283 -19.76 -5.34 2.15
N PRO A 284 -20.82 -4.60 1.74
CA PRO A 284 -21.29 -4.61 0.37
C PRO A 284 -20.16 -4.35 -0.65
N LEU A 285 -20.06 -5.24 -1.65
CA LEU A 285 -19.12 -5.16 -2.78
C LEU A 285 -19.80 -4.68 -4.08
N THR A 286 -21.09 -4.38 -4.02
CA THR A 286 -21.91 -3.87 -5.12
C THR A 286 -22.50 -2.52 -4.73
N GLY A 287 -22.92 -1.73 -5.72
CA GLY A 287 -23.46 -0.37 -5.46
C GLY A 287 -22.42 0.61 -4.91
N LEU A 288 -21.13 0.36 -5.19
CA LEU A 288 -20.01 1.14 -4.66
C LEU A 288 -19.88 2.51 -5.34
N LYS A 289 -19.32 3.46 -4.59
CA LYS A 289 -19.01 4.82 -5.08
C LYS A 289 -17.96 4.78 -6.21
N ARG A 290 -18.20 5.57 -7.26
CA ARG A 290 -17.30 5.67 -8.43
C ARG A 290 -16.43 6.93 -8.37
N ASN A 291 -15.33 6.86 -7.63
CA ASN A 291 -14.43 8.01 -7.41
C ASN A 291 -13.49 8.33 -8.59
N TYR A 292 -13.13 7.34 -9.42
CA TYR A 292 -12.08 7.49 -10.45
C TYR A 292 -12.55 7.15 -11.87
N ASN A 293 -13.86 7.16 -12.09
CA ASN A 293 -14.49 6.76 -13.36
C ASN A 293 -14.16 5.32 -13.83
N ASP A 294 -13.58 4.50 -12.95
CA ASP A 294 -13.38 3.07 -13.16
C ASP A 294 -14.69 2.36 -13.53
N ALA A 295 -14.56 1.30 -14.32
CA ALA A 295 -15.67 0.39 -14.60
C ALA A 295 -16.18 -0.26 -13.29
N PRO A 296 -17.49 -0.56 -13.17
CA PRO A 296 -18.07 -1.06 -11.91
C PRO A 296 -17.37 -2.30 -11.35
N ASP A 297 -16.95 -3.22 -12.22
CA ASP A 297 -16.23 -4.43 -11.85
C ASP A 297 -14.82 -4.13 -11.30
N ARG A 298 -14.12 -3.14 -11.86
CA ARG A 298 -12.84 -2.66 -11.31
C ARG A 298 -13.01 -2.03 -9.93
N VAL A 299 -14.09 -1.27 -9.72
CA VAL A 299 -14.42 -0.69 -8.41
C VAL A 299 -14.68 -1.80 -7.39
N SER A 300 -15.50 -2.79 -7.72
CA SER A 300 -15.74 -3.95 -6.86
C SER A 300 -14.46 -4.73 -6.57
N PHE A 301 -13.60 -4.92 -7.58
CA PHE A 301 -12.33 -5.62 -7.41
C PHE A 301 -11.39 -4.91 -6.44
N ARG A 302 -11.11 -3.62 -6.64
CA ARG A 302 -10.21 -2.87 -5.75
C ARG A 302 -10.77 -2.75 -4.33
N ALA A 303 -12.09 -2.62 -4.20
CA ALA A 303 -12.76 -2.55 -2.91
C ALA A 303 -12.67 -3.88 -2.15
N LYS A 304 -12.89 -4.99 -2.85
CA LYS A 304 -12.68 -6.33 -2.27
C LYS A 304 -11.23 -6.52 -1.85
N GLN A 305 -10.27 -6.13 -2.68
CA GLN A 305 -8.84 -6.26 -2.36
C GLN A 305 -8.45 -5.51 -1.07
N ASN A 306 -8.99 -4.30 -0.86
CA ASN A 306 -8.79 -3.57 0.40
C ASN A 306 -9.28 -4.37 1.62
N LEU A 307 -10.44 -5.02 1.50
CA LEU A 307 -11.00 -5.85 2.56
C LEU A 307 -10.19 -7.13 2.79
N ASP A 308 -9.77 -7.78 1.70
CA ASP A 308 -8.90 -8.97 1.75
C ASP A 308 -7.62 -8.67 2.54
N TYR A 309 -6.95 -7.54 2.23
CA TYR A 309 -5.76 -7.12 2.96
C TYR A 309 -6.05 -6.64 4.37
N SER A 310 -7.15 -5.92 4.60
CA SER A 310 -7.60 -5.59 5.95
C SER A 310 -7.70 -6.84 6.83
N PHE A 311 -8.39 -7.88 6.36
CA PHE A 311 -8.58 -9.11 7.13
C PHE A 311 -7.28 -9.89 7.33
N LEU A 312 -6.43 -9.96 6.31
CA LEU A 312 -5.12 -10.61 6.39
C LEU A 312 -4.19 -9.91 7.40
N ILE A 313 -4.13 -8.58 7.34
CA ILE A 313 -3.32 -7.74 8.24
C ILE A 313 -3.84 -7.88 9.68
N GLN A 314 -5.17 -7.85 9.87
CA GLN A 314 -5.78 -8.03 11.19
C GLN A 314 -5.44 -9.38 11.81
N TYR A 315 -5.52 -10.48 11.04
CA TYR A 315 -5.14 -11.81 11.53
C TYR A 315 -3.66 -11.88 11.90
N SER A 316 -2.81 -11.20 11.13
CA SER A 316 -1.36 -11.23 11.32
C SER A 316 -0.90 -10.39 12.51
N ALA A 317 -1.77 -9.54 13.07
CA ALA A 317 -1.48 -8.77 14.26
C ALA A 317 -1.11 -9.69 15.43
N GLY A 318 0.08 -9.47 16.01
CA GLY A 318 0.57 -10.23 17.16
C GLY A 318 1.30 -11.54 16.84
N LEU A 319 1.28 -12.04 15.60
CA LEU A 319 2.02 -13.27 15.24
C LEU A 319 3.54 -13.08 15.26
N SER A 320 4.00 -11.86 15.01
CA SER A 320 5.40 -11.51 14.87
C SER A 320 5.68 -10.08 15.32
N ARG A 321 6.97 -9.70 15.34
CA ARG A 321 7.42 -8.32 15.61
C ARG A 321 7.16 -7.38 14.44
N TYR A 322 7.34 -7.87 13.21
CA TYR A 322 7.13 -7.12 11.96
C TYR A 322 6.23 -7.90 11.01
N TYR A 323 5.55 -7.18 10.12
CA TYR A 323 4.71 -7.75 9.06
C TYR A 323 5.12 -7.23 7.70
N LEU A 324 5.21 -8.12 6.72
CA LEU A 324 5.52 -7.80 5.33
C LEU A 324 4.32 -8.12 4.44
N GLN A 325 3.81 -7.09 3.74
CA GLN A 325 2.80 -7.27 2.71
C GLN A 325 3.45 -7.72 1.40
N LEU A 326 2.95 -8.82 0.82
CA LEU A 326 3.32 -9.31 -0.51
C LEU A 326 2.07 -9.65 -1.35
N GLU A 327 2.30 -9.94 -2.63
CA GLU A 327 1.33 -10.52 -3.57
C GLU A 327 1.62 -12.01 -3.80
N ASP A 328 0.61 -12.75 -4.28
CA ASP A 328 0.73 -14.18 -4.57
C ASP A 328 1.40 -14.49 -5.91
N ASP A 329 1.99 -13.51 -6.60
CA ASP A 329 2.69 -13.64 -7.88
C ASP A 329 4.07 -12.96 -7.90
N ILE A 330 4.88 -13.23 -6.88
CA ILE A 330 6.22 -12.67 -6.73
C ILE A 330 7.31 -13.76 -6.70
N SER A 331 8.54 -13.36 -7.03
CA SER A 331 9.78 -14.05 -6.66
C SER A 331 10.50 -13.28 -5.57
N SER A 332 11.07 -13.97 -4.59
CA SER A 332 11.94 -13.36 -3.58
C SER A 332 13.41 -13.52 -3.94
N ALA A 333 14.22 -12.52 -3.57
CA ALA A 333 15.66 -12.64 -3.53
C ALA A 333 16.08 -13.69 -2.48
N LYS A 334 17.24 -14.31 -2.69
CA LYS A 334 17.85 -15.20 -1.70
C LYS A 334 18.07 -14.48 -0.37
N ASN A 335 17.93 -15.18 0.75
CA ASN A 335 18.10 -14.69 2.12
C ASN A 335 17.46 -13.31 2.39
N PHE A 336 16.27 -13.08 1.84
CA PHE A 336 15.61 -11.78 1.93
C PHE A 336 15.33 -11.38 3.39
N LEU A 337 15.00 -12.33 4.27
CA LEU A 337 14.69 -12.04 5.67
C LEU A 337 15.90 -11.50 6.42
N THR A 338 17.09 -12.05 6.15
CA THR A 338 18.37 -11.58 6.69
C THR A 338 18.64 -10.15 6.24
N SER A 339 18.38 -9.86 4.96
CA SER A 339 18.47 -8.49 4.44
C SER A 339 17.50 -7.55 5.13
N ILE A 340 16.24 -7.97 5.34
CA ILE A 340 15.23 -7.19 6.09
C ILE A 340 15.69 -6.93 7.53
N LYS A 341 16.17 -7.96 8.25
CA LYS A 341 16.66 -7.84 9.64
C LYS A 341 17.73 -6.77 9.75
N ARG A 342 18.76 -6.83 8.89
CA ARG A 342 19.83 -5.83 8.83
C ARG A 342 19.28 -4.42 8.61
N ARG A 343 18.36 -4.24 7.65
CA ARG A 343 17.77 -2.91 7.36
C ARG A 343 16.93 -2.36 8.50
N VAL A 344 16.18 -3.22 9.17
CA VAL A 344 15.42 -2.84 10.36
C VAL A 344 16.39 -2.38 11.46
N GLU A 345 17.44 -3.15 11.75
CA GLU A 345 18.45 -2.80 12.76
C GLU A 345 19.11 -1.45 12.46
N GLU A 346 19.52 -1.21 11.21
CA GLU A 346 20.07 0.07 10.75
C GLU A 346 19.11 1.25 11.01
N GLN A 347 17.80 1.05 10.85
CA GLN A 347 16.80 2.10 11.10
C GLN A 347 16.52 2.29 12.58
N GLU A 348 16.46 1.22 13.37
CA GLU A 348 16.28 1.32 14.83
C GLU A 348 17.48 2.03 15.49
N VAL A 349 18.70 1.85 14.98
CA VAL A 349 19.91 2.57 15.46
C VAL A 349 19.80 4.09 15.25
N LYS A 350 19.15 4.55 14.17
CA LYS A 350 18.99 5.98 13.88
C LYS A 350 18.07 6.71 14.87
N LYS A 351 17.31 5.97 15.68
CA LYS A 351 16.31 6.50 16.63
C LYS A 351 15.26 7.41 15.98
N THR A 352 15.08 7.31 14.67
CA THR A 352 14.00 7.98 13.93
C THR A 352 12.79 7.07 13.84
N THR A 353 11.60 7.59 14.12
CA THR A 353 10.36 6.83 13.96
C THR A 353 10.08 6.59 12.49
N TRP A 354 9.76 5.33 12.14
CA TRP A 354 9.29 4.95 10.82
C TRP A 354 8.00 4.13 10.93
N VAL A 355 7.16 4.25 9.92
CA VAL A 355 5.84 3.64 9.80
C VAL A 355 5.89 2.48 8.81
N MET A 356 6.57 2.70 7.67
CA MET A 356 6.67 1.73 6.58
C MET A 356 8.08 1.75 5.99
N LEU A 357 8.68 0.57 5.84
CA LEU A 357 9.89 0.34 5.06
C LEU A 357 9.55 -0.37 3.76
N GLU A 358 10.24 -0.04 2.67
CA GLU A 358 9.92 -0.53 1.34
C GLU A 358 11.08 -1.34 0.75
N PHE A 359 10.79 -2.58 0.34
CA PHE A 359 11.73 -3.52 -0.29
C PHE A 359 11.37 -3.84 -1.75
N SER A 360 10.40 -3.11 -2.30
CA SER A 360 10.08 -3.05 -3.73
C SER A 360 9.42 -1.70 -4.02
N LYS A 361 9.65 -1.17 -5.21
CA LYS A 361 8.93 0.02 -5.71
C LYS A 361 7.50 -0.27 -6.13
N LEU A 362 7.17 -1.54 -6.35
CA LEU A 362 5.92 -1.94 -7.00
C LEU A 362 4.76 -1.94 -6.00
N GLY A 363 3.85 -0.97 -6.13
CA GLY A 363 2.55 -0.95 -5.45
C GLY A 363 2.65 -1.22 -3.95
N TYR A 364 1.96 -2.25 -3.48
CA TYR A 364 1.97 -2.73 -2.09
C TYR A 364 2.86 -3.98 -1.87
N ILE A 365 3.69 -4.37 -2.84
CA ILE A 365 4.69 -5.43 -2.68
C ILE A 365 5.83 -4.91 -1.79
N GLY A 366 6.27 -5.74 -0.85
CA GLY A 366 7.48 -5.51 -0.08
C GLY A 366 7.35 -4.38 0.93
N LYS A 367 6.12 -4.12 1.43
CA LYS A 367 5.87 -3.08 2.43
C LYS A 367 5.92 -3.69 3.83
N LEU A 368 6.90 -3.26 4.61
CA LEU A 368 7.15 -3.74 5.96
C LEU A 368 6.61 -2.77 7.00
N TYR A 369 5.90 -3.30 7.99
CA TYR A 369 5.28 -2.56 9.09
C TYR A 369 5.67 -3.16 10.44
N LYS A 370 5.65 -2.33 11.49
CA LYS A 370 5.66 -2.82 12.88
C LYS A 370 4.33 -3.50 13.19
N SER A 371 4.37 -4.63 13.90
CA SER A 371 3.17 -5.38 14.27
C SER A 371 2.18 -4.55 15.10
N SER A 372 2.67 -3.58 15.87
CA SER A 372 1.85 -2.62 16.63
C SER A 372 1.03 -1.66 15.77
N HIS A 373 1.38 -1.46 14.49
CA HIS A 373 0.61 -0.63 13.56
C HIS A 373 -0.50 -1.41 12.83
N LEU A 374 -0.43 -2.74 12.78
CA LEU A 374 -1.36 -3.56 11.99
C LEU A 374 -2.83 -3.41 12.37
N PRO A 375 -3.19 -3.33 13.67
CA PRO A 375 -4.59 -3.13 14.06
C PRO A 375 -5.17 -1.84 13.48
N LEU A 376 -4.39 -0.74 13.50
CA LEU A 376 -4.81 0.53 12.93
C LEU A 376 -4.84 0.49 11.40
N LEU A 377 -3.82 -0.11 10.76
CA LEU A 377 -3.73 -0.24 9.31
C LEU A 377 -4.89 -1.08 8.74
N ALA A 378 -5.22 -2.21 9.37
CA ALA A 378 -6.34 -3.05 8.95
C ALA A 378 -7.66 -2.25 8.95
N ARG A 379 -7.93 -1.52 10.03
CA ARG A 379 -9.13 -0.68 10.14
C ARG A 379 -9.12 0.48 9.16
N PHE A 380 -7.95 1.06 8.89
CA PHE A 380 -7.82 2.11 7.88
C PHE A 380 -8.22 1.58 6.50
N LEU A 381 -7.68 0.43 6.08
CA LEU A 381 -8.07 -0.21 4.81
C LEU A 381 -9.55 -0.59 4.80
N PHE A 382 -10.08 -1.11 5.91
CA PHE A 382 -11.50 -1.45 6.05
C PHE A 382 -12.41 -0.23 5.91
N LEU A 383 -12.10 0.87 6.59
CA LEU A 383 -12.93 2.08 6.59
C LEU A 383 -12.93 2.78 5.24
N PHE A 384 -11.79 2.77 4.54
CA PHE A 384 -11.63 3.44 3.24
C PHE A 384 -11.74 2.50 2.04
N TYR A 385 -12.29 1.29 2.23
CA TYR A 385 -12.26 0.24 1.21
C TYR A 385 -12.93 0.66 -0.13
N GLN A 386 -13.95 1.51 -0.08
CA GLN A 386 -14.64 2.02 -1.27
C GLN A 386 -13.90 3.20 -1.91
N GLU A 387 -13.09 3.91 -1.13
CA GLU A 387 -12.62 5.24 -1.51
C GLU A 387 -11.46 5.17 -2.50
N MET A 388 -10.42 4.38 -2.22
CA MET A 388 -9.20 4.33 -3.03
C MET A 388 -8.63 2.92 -3.20
N PRO A 389 -7.79 2.66 -4.22
CA PRO A 389 -6.96 1.44 -4.29
C PRO A 389 -6.02 1.28 -3.09
N CYS A 390 -5.61 0.04 -2.79
CA CYS A 390 -4.87 -0.29 -1.58
C CYS A 390 -3.47 0.35 -1.50
N ASP A 391 -2.75 0.40 -2.62
CA ASP A 391 -1.43 1.04 -2.75
C ASP A 391 -1.48 2.53 -2.35
N TRP A 392 -2.55 3.22 -2.72
CA TRP A 392 -2.74 4.63 -2.38
C TRP A 392 -3.08 4.78 -0.90
N LEU A 393 -3.98 3.94 -0.38
CA LEU A 393 -4.32 3.94 1.04
C LEU A 393 -3.08 3.67 1.92
N MET A 394 -2.26 2.69 1.56
CA MET A 394 -1.02 2.39 2.29
C MET A 394 -0.04 3.58 2.27
N SER A 395 0.07 4.29 1.14
CA SER A 395 0.89 5.51 1.03
C SER A 395 0.36 6.64 1.92
N HIS A 396 -0.96 6.86 1.92
CA HIS A 396 -1.59 7.85 2.80
C HIS A 396 -1.50 7.48 4.29
N PHE A 397 -1.58 6.20 4.64
CA PHE A 397 -1.38 5.74 6.01
C PHE A 397 0.01 6.14 6.55
N ARG A 398 1.05 5.95 5.73
CA ARG A 398 2.42 6.37 6.02
C ARG A 398 2.52 7.89 6.23
N GLU A 399 1.91 8.67 5.35
CA GLU A 399 1.89 10.14 5.43
C GLU A 399 1.16 10.65 6.68
N LEU A 400 -0.01 10.08 6.99
CA LEU A 400 -0.82 10.43 8.16
C LEU A 400 -0.08 10.16 9.46
N LEU A 401 0.75 9.11 9.50
CA LEU A 401 1.63 8.80 10.62
C LEU A 401 2.98 9.53 10.53
N THR A 402 3.01 10.66 9.83
CA THR A 402 4.11 11.65 9.77
C THR A 402 5.38 11.20 9.05
N GLN A 403 5.36 10.07 8.36
CA GLN A 403 6.44 9.66 7.45
C GLN A 403 6.12 10.14 6.02
N LYS A 404 6.62 11.33 5.66
CA LYS A 404 6.40 11.90 4.31
C LYS A 404 7.20 11.16 3.23
N GLU A 405 8.48 10.93 3.49
CA GLU A 405 9.38 10.30 2.53
C GLU A 405 9.28 8.77 2.59
N SER A 406 9.37 8.13 1.41
CA SER A 406 9.52 6.68 1.35
C SER A 406 10.92 6.28 1.80
N ILE A 407 11.02 5.21 2.58
CA ILE A 407 12.30 4.59 2.96
C ILE A 407 12.43 3.31 2.14
N LEU A 408 12.91 3.47 0.91
CA LEU A 408 13.11 2.40 -0.06
C LEU A 408 14.54 1.88 -0.02
N PHE A 409 14.70 0.56 0.12
CA PHE A 409 15.98 -0.13 0.05
C PHE A 409 16.23 -0.72 -1.34
N LYS A 410 17.50 -0.82 -1.75
CA LYS A 410 17.90 -1.25 -3.10
C LYS A 410 19.18 -2.08 -3.09
N PRO A 411 19.19 -3.35 -3.50
CA PRO A 411 18.27 -3.89 -4.49
C PRO A 411 16.92 -4.27 -3.89
N SER A 412 15.90 -4.26 -4.74
CA SER A 412 14.58 -4.75 -4.37
C SER A 412 14.68 -6.24 -4.04
N LEU A 413 14.00 -6.66 -2.98
CA LEU A 413 14.03 -8.06 -2.54
C LEU A 413 12.90 -8.90 -3.16
N PHE A 414 11.96 -8.26 -3.86
CA PHE A 414 10.80 -8.93 -4.45
C PHE A 414 10.53 -8.42 -5.86
N GLN A 415 10.17 -9.34 -6.74
CA GLN A 415 9.86 -9.08 -8.14
C GLN A 415 8.54 -9.71 -8.53
N HIS A 416 7.68 -8.90 -9.13
CA HIS A 416 6.43 -9.38 -9.69
C HIS A 416 6.69 -10.29 -10.90
N MET A 417 6.23 -11.54 -10.82
CA MET A 417 6.32 -12.56 -11.88
C MET A 417 5.00 -12.76 -12.62
N GLY A 418 3.89 -12.21 -12.11
CA GLY A 418 2.57 -12.33 -12.71
C GLY A 418 2.53 -11.77 -14.14
N THR A 419 2.38 -12.65 -15.13
CA THR A 419 2.15 -12.25 -16.53
C THR A 419 0.69 -11.89 -16.78
N PHE A 420 -0.24 -12.40 -15.96
CA PHE A 420 -1.68 -12.14 -16.07
C PHE A 420 -2.25 -11.61 -14.75
N SER A 421 -2.88 -10.46 -14.81
CA SER A 421 -3.54 -9.80 -13.69
C SER A 421 -4.67 -10.66 -13.12
N SER A 422 -4.81 -10.68 -11.80
CA SER A 422 -5.97 -11.22 -11.10
C SER A 422 -7.28 -10.49 -11.48
N PHE A 423 -7.18 -9.24 -11.91
CA PHE A 423 -8.29 -8.52 -12.53
C PHE A 423 -8.37 -8.83 -14.03
N GLN A 424 -9.40 -9.61 -14.40
CA GLN A 424 -9.77 -9.96 -15.77
C GLN A 424 -8.74 -10.75 -16.60
N GLY A 425 -7.55 -11.07 -16.07
CA GLY A 425 -6.51 -11.79 -16.83
C GLY A 425 -5.77 -10.92 -17.83
N THR A 426 -5.69 -9.60 -17.60
CA THR A 426 -4.95 -8.67 -18.47
C THR A 426 -3.45 -8.90 -18.38
N TYR A 427 -2.73 -8.81 -19.52
CA TYR A 427 -1.29 -9.05 -19.56
C TYR A 427 -0.51 -7.93 -18.84
N ASN A 428 0.30 -8.30 -17.85
CA ASN A 428 1.08 -7.36 -17.04
C ASN A 428 2.59 -7.50 -17.34
N LYS A 429 3.27 -6.38 -17.57
CA LYS A 429 4.72 -6.30 -17.85
C LYS A 429 5.51 -5.60 -16.73
N LEU A 430 4.87 -5.27 -15.61
CA LEU A 430 5.53 -4.55 -14.52
C LEU A 430 6.68 -5.39 -13.96
N LYS A 431 7.90 -4.85 -14.04
CA LYS A 431 9.07 -5.40 -13.39
C LYS A 431 9.80 -4.33 -12.57
N ASP A 432 10.38 -4.73 -11.45
CA ASP A 432 11.23 -3.85 -10.66
C ASP A 432 12.65 -3.89 -11.24
N LYS A 433 13.12 -2.75 -11.75
CA LYS A 433 14.44 -2.65 -12.38
C LYS A 433 15.58 -2.83 -11.38
N ASP A 434 15.30 -2.67 -10.08
CA ASP A 434 16.29 -2.81 -9.01
C ASP A 434 16.25 -4.20 -8.36
N PHE A 435 15.43 -5.16 -8.84
CA PHE A 435 15.39 -6.53 -8.31
C PHE A 435 16.55 -7.39 -8.81
N GLU A 436 17.11 -8.18 -7.88
CA GLU A 436 18.17 -9.15 -8.18
C GLU A 436 17.75 -10.53 -7.66
N GLU A 437 17.53 -11.47 -8.58
CA GLU A 437 17.05 -12.83 -8.27
C GLU A 437 18.14 -13.69 -7.59
N GLU A 438 19.40 -13.44 -7.93
CA GLU A 438 20.56 -14.13 -7.37
C GLU A 438 21.55 -13.13 -6.77
N PHE A 439 22.06 -13.42 -5.57
CA PHE A 439 23.29 -12.79 -5.10
C PHE A 439 24.41 -13.19 -6.06
N TYR A 440 24.86 -12.26 -6.89
CA TYR A 440 26.07 -12.47 -7.66
C TYR A 440 27.27 -12.25 -6.74
N VAL A 441 28.27 -13.13 -6.86
CA VAL A 441 29.55 -12.97 -6.20
C VAL A 441 30.57 -12.81 -7.31
N ASN A 442 31.13 -11.62 -7.41
CA ASN A 442 32.26 -11.40 -8.30
C ASN A 442 33.50 -12.14 -7.75
N PRO A 443 34.42 -12.60 -8.62
CA PRO A 443 35.70 -13.13 -8.20
C PRO A 443 36.47 -12.14 -7.31
N SER A 444 37.32 -12.68 -6.43
CA SER A 444 38.24 -11.89 -5.62
C SER A 444 39.11 -11.01 -6.53
N ALA A 445 39.09 -9.70 -6.28
CA ALA A 445 39.82 -8.73 -7.07
C ALA A 445 40.17 -7.48 -6.26
N GLU A 446 41.28 -6.86 -6.64
CA GLU A 446 41.65 -5.49 -6.25
C GLU A 446 41.11 -4.51 -7.28
N VAL A 447 40.66 -3.33 -6.85
CA VAL A 447 40.01 -2.35 -7.74
C VAL A 447 40.64 -0.99 -7.56
N TYR A 448 41.16 -0.46 -8.66
CA TYR A 448 41.89 0.79 -8.75
C TYR A 448 41.17 1.76 -9.67
N SER A 449 41.34 3.05 -9.41
CA SER A 449 40.90 4.10 -10.34
C SER A 449 41.76 5.33 -10.17
N ASP A 450 42.11 5.96 -11.29
CA ASP A 450 42.80 7.26 -11.33
C ASP A 450 41.83 8.45 -11.26
N MET A 451 40.51 8.18 -11.28
CA MET A 451 39.48 9.19 -11.08
C MET A 451 39.43 9.60 -9.61
N SER A 452 39.31 10.91 -9.36
CA SER A 452 39.21 11.45 -8.00
C SER A 452 37.97 10.96 -7.27
N THR A 453 38.16 10.20 -6.19
CA THR A 453 37.06 9.65 -5.38
C THR A 453 36.37 10.74 -4.56
N TYR A 454 35.04 10.74 -4.55
CA TYR A 454 34.25 11.56 -3.63
C TYR A 454 34.04 10.85 -2.29
N GLN A 455 34.47 11.49 -1.19
CA GLN A 455 34.32 10.97 0.17
C GLN A 455 34.82 9.52 0.33
N LYS A 456 33.96 8.61 0.81
CA LYS A 456 34.28 7.19 1.05
C LYS A 456 33.70 6.26 -0.03
N TYR A 457 33.35 6.79 -1.20
CA TYR A 457 32.78 6.02 -2.31
C TYR A 457 33.86 5.42 -3.21
N PHE A 458 34.70 4.55 -2.63
CA PHE A 458 35.90 4.00 -3.25
C PHE A 458 35.61 3.03 -4.41
N PRO A 459 36.54 2.85 -5.38
CA PRO A 459 36.34 2.01 -6.57
C PRO A 459 35.87 0.59 -6.26
N LYS A 460 36.40 0.00 -5.17
CA LYS A 460 36.07 -1.33 -4.69
C LYS A 460 34.56 -1.54 -4.43
N LEU A 461 33.85 -0.49 -4.02
CA LEU A 461 32.41 -0.55 -3.77
C LEU A 461 31.57 -0.80 -5.03
N ALA A 462 32.06 -0.47 -6.22
CA ALA A 462 31.38 -0.79 -7.47
C ALA A 462 31.55 -2.26 -7.91
N TRP A 463 32.54 -2.95 -7.34
CA TRP A 463 32.84 -4.36 -7.61
C TRP A 463 32.23 -5.29 -6.58
N ASP A 464 32.24 -4.90 -5.31
CA ASP A 464 31.70 -5.74 -4.25
C ASP A 464 30.18 -5.81 -4.34
N ALA A 465 29.64 -7.01 -4.14
CA ALA A 465 28.19 -7.23 -4.19
C ALA A 465 27.49 -6.41 -3.08
N GLY A 466 26.43 -5.68 -3.43
CA GLY A 466 25.64 -4.90 -2.48
C GLY A 466 25.14 -3.58 -3.08
N GLU A 467 24.90 -2.60 -2.20
CA GLU A 467 24.42 -1.26 -2.58
C GLU A 467 25.55 -0.24 -2.73
N GLY A 468 26.80 -0.67 -2.54
CA GLY A 468 27.98 0.17 -2.72
C GLY A 468 28.10 0.65 -4.16
N PHE A 469 28.72 1.81 -4.34
CA PHE A 469 29.05 2.33 -5.67
C PHE A 469 30.32 3.16 -5.60
N PHE A 470 31.00 3.28 -6.73
CA PHE A 470 32.09 4.22 -6.90
C PHE A 470 31.52 5.57 -7.32
N TRP A 471 31.99 6.66 -6.68
CA TRP A 471 31.62 8.02 -7.08
C TRP A 471 32.88 8.82 -7.39
N GLY A 472 33.15 8.96 -8.69
CA GLY A 472 34.28 9.70 -9.23
C GLY A 472 33.88 11.12 -9.63
N ARG A 473 34.81 12.08 -9.50
CA ARG A 473 34.62 13.47 -9.95
C ARG A 473 35.13 13.65 -11.36
N SER A 474 34.31 14.28 -12.20
CA SER A 474 34.63 14.85 -13.53
C SER A 474 35.69 14.06 -14.31
N PRO A 475 35.33 12.88 -14.85
CA PRO A 475 36.28 12.03 -15.54
C PRO A 475 36.80 12.68 -16.83
N GLU A 476 38.11 12.55 -17.04
CA GLU A 476 38.81 13.01 -18.22
C GLU A 476 39.11 11.86 -19.19
N LYS A 477 39.27 12.19 -20.48
CA LYS A 477 39.70 11.22 -21.49
C LYS A 477 40.99 10.54 -21.05
N GLY A 478 40.97 9.21 -21.03
CA GLY A 478 42.09 8.38 -20.60
C GLY A 478 41.97 7.86 -19.17
N ASN A 479 41.14 8.49 -18.32
CA ASN A 479 40.88 7.97 -16.98
C ASN A 479 40.27 6.56 -17.04
N HIS A 480 40.46 5.81 -15.97
CA HIS A 480 40.00 4.45 -15.89
C HIS A 480 39.60 4.00 -14.48
N LEU A 481 38.76 2.97 -14.46
CA LEU A 481 38.63 2.06 -13.32
C LEU A 481 39.13 0.70 -13.80
N THR A 482 40.05 0.09 -13.05
CA THR A 482 40.63 -1.22 -13.37
C THR A 482 40.44 -2.17 -12.21
N VAL A 483 39.83 -3.31 -12.52
CA VAL A 483 39.70 -4.47 -11.64
C VAL A 483 40.81 -5.44 -12.01
N VAL A 484 41.59 -5.86 -11.03
CA VAL A 484 42.66 -6.86 -11.18
C VAL A 484 42.25 -8.08 -10.39
N PHE A 485 42.00 -9.18 -11.11
CA PHE A 485 41.61 -10.45 -10.49
C PHE A 485 42.78 -11.01 -9.67
N ILE A 486 42.48 -11.55 -8.49
CA ILE A 486 43.49 -12.29 -7.72
C ILE A 486 43.87 -13.57 -8.48
N ASP A 487 42.86 -14.31 -8.96
CA ASP A 487 43.02 -15.47 -9.83
C ASP A 487 42.46 -15.16 -11.22
N SER A 488 43.32 -15.20 -12.24
CA SER A 488 42.91 -14.98 -13.63
C SER A 488 41.77 -15.93 -14.01
N THR A 489 40.71 -15.37 -14.58
CA THR A 489 39.43 -16.08 -14.73
C THR A 489 38.87 -15.93 -16.14
N VAL A 490 38.27 -17.00 -16.66
CA VAL A 490 37.52 -16.97 -17.92
C VAL A 490 36.15 -16.32 -17.66
N LEU A 491 35.92 -15.19 -18.31
CA LEU A 491 34.67 -14.45 -18.21
C LEU A 491 33.67 -14.99 -19.23
N THR A 492 32.50 -15.40 -18.76
CA THR A 492 31.38 -15.87 -19.59
C THR A 492 30.34 -14.77 -19.82
N GLY A 493 30.34 -13.73 -18.98
CA GLY A 493 29.45 -12.58 -19.15
C GLY A 493 29.88 -11.38 -18.30
N MET A 494 29.38 -10.21 -18.65
CA MET A 494 29.69 -8.95 -17.97
C MET A 494 28.51 -7.98 -18.06
N LEU A 495 28.24 -7.28 -16.96
CA LEU A 495 27.28 -6.19 -16.88
C LEU A 495 27.92 -5.03 -16.11
N ILE A 496 27.93 -3.84 -16.71
CA ILE A 496 28.36 -2.59 -16.09
C ILE A 496 27.21 -1.61 -16.15
N GLU A 497 26.88 -0.98 -15.03
CA GLU A 497 25.87 0.05 -14.93
C GLU A 497 26.43 1.30 -14.25
N THR A 498 26.16 2.45 -14.84
CA THR A 498 26.57 3.77 -14.33
C THR A 498 25.36 4.66 -14.11
N GLY A 499 25.56 5.73 -13.35
CA GLY A 499 24.55 6.70 -12.98
C GLY A 499 23.56 6.26 -11.90
N SER A 500 22.84 7.25 -11.37
CA SER A 500 21.77 7.06 -10.39
C SER A 500 20.64 8.03 -10.68
N GLY A 501 19.40 7.51 -10.85
CA GLY A 501 18.23 8.35 -11.12
C GLY A 501 18.35 9.22 -12.39
N GLY A 502 19.13 8.79 -13.39
CA GLY A 502 19.39 9.53 -14.63
C GLY A 502 20.46 10.63 -14.51
N LYS A 503 21.19 10.71 -13.40
CA LYS A 503 22.32 11.63 -13.19
C LYS A 503 23.64 10.85 -13.05
N ASP A 504 24.76 11.56 -13.19
CA ASP A 504 26.12 11.03 -13.02
C ASP A 504 26.43 9.81 -13.91
N LEU A 505 25.87 9.79 -15.11
CA LEU A 505 26.09 8.74 -16.12
C LEU A 505 27.49 8.87 -16.72
N LEU A 506 28.12 7.74 -17.02
CA LEU A 506 29.33 7.72 -17.83
C LEU A 506 28.95 7.61 -19.30
N GLU A 507 29.04 8.71 -20.04
CA GLU A 507 28.53 8.77 -21.42
C GLU A 507 29.48 8.10 -22.42
N SER A 508 30.79 8.27 -22.24
CA SER A 508 31.81 7.87 -23.21
C SER A 508 32.89 7.04 -22.55
N ALA A 509 32.74 5.71 -22.61
CA ALA A 509 33.75 4.78 -22.13
C ALA A 509 33.78 3.48 -22.95
N GLN A 510 34.94 2.84 -22.97
CA GLN A 510 35.15 1.52 -23.53
C GLN A 510 35.50 0.52 -22.44
N VAL A 511 35.06 -0.72 -22.63
CA VAL A 511 35.32 -1.84 -21.73
C VAL A 511 36.39 -2.71 -22.36
N GLN A 512 37.40 -3.05 -21.57
CA GLN A 512 38.56 -3.82 -21.98
C GLN A 512 38.80 -4.97 -21.00
N ILE A 513 39.35 -6.07 -21.52
CA ILE A 513 39.94 -7.15 -20.72
C ILE A 513 41.45 -7.13 -20.92
N GLY A 514 42.20 -7.53 -19.91
CA GLY A 514 43.65 -7.50 -19.96
C GLY A 514 44.35 -8.74 -19.43
N HIS A 515 45.60 -8.89 -19.86
CA HIS A 515 46.47 -10.01 -19.55
C HIS A 515 47.82 -9.50 -19.03
N ASP A 516 48.55 -10.38 -18.36
CA ASP A 516 49.86 -10.12 -17.75
C ASP A 516 49.84 -8.98 -16.73
N VAL A 517 49.57 -9.33 -15.46
CA VAL A 517 49.52 -8.37 -14.35
C VAL A 517 50.89 -7.75 -14.13
N VAL A 518 50.91 -6.42 -14.06
CA VAL A 518 52.08 -5.58 -13.77
C VAL A 518 51.77 -4.64 -12.62
N THR A 519 52.78 -4.32 -11.83
CA THR A 519 52.68 -3.28 -10.80
C THR A 519 53.11 -1.94 -11.41
N ILE A 520 52.27 -0.93 -11.29
CA ILE A 520 52.51 0.43 -11.78
C ILE A 520 52.91 1.35 -10.61
N GLN A 521 53.01 2.65 -10.86
CA GLN A 521 53.35 3.63 -9.83
C GLN A 521 52.39 3.56 -8.64
N ASN A 522 52.88 3.89 -7.44
CA ASN A 522 52.15 3.80 -6.17
C ASN A 522 51.74 2.37 -5.73
N ASN A 523 52.40 1.33 -6.25
CA ASN A 523 52.13 -0.06 -5.90
C ASN A 523 50.73 -0.54 -6.31
N GLU A 524 50.08 0.17 -7.24
CA GLU A 524 48.83 -0.25 -7.85
C GLU A 524 49.10 -1.32 -8.91
N LYS A 525 48.11 -2.17 -9.18
CA LYS A 525 48.23 -3.22 -10.19
C LYS A 525 47.40 -2.90 -11.42
N SER A 526 47.89 -3.33 -12.57
CA SER A 526 47.23 -3.22 -13.88
C SER A 526 47.64 -4.41 -14.75
N CYS A 527 47.10 -4.51 -15.96
CA CYS A 527 47.60 -5.43 -16.98
C CYS A 527 48.50 -4.70 -17.99
N LYS A 528 49.41 -5.43 -18.63
CA LYS A 528 50.30 -4.89 -19.66
C LYS A 528 49.58 -4.72 -20.99
N GLU A 529 48.74 -5.68 -21.33
CA GLU A 529 48.01 -5.73 -22.59
C GLU A 529 46.51 -5.66 -22.33
N PHE A 530 45.80 -4.89 -23.15
CA PHE A 530 44.36 -4.74 -23.08
C PHE A 530 43.73 -4.93 -24.45
N GLN A 531 42.67 -5.73 -24.48
CA GLN A 531 41.83 -5.96 -25.65
C GLN A 531 40.45 -5.34 -25.42
N SER A 532 39.97 -4.57 -26.40
CA SER A 532 38.65 -3.94 -26.33
C SER A 532 37.54 -4.98 -26.53
N VAL A 533 36.53 -4.93 -25.66
CA VAL A 533 35.35 -5.80 -25.66
C VAL A 533 34.16 -5.07 -26.28
N GLY A 534 33.99 -3.77 -25.96
CA GLY A 534 32.94 -2.91 -26.49
C GLY A 534 32.88 -1.55 -25.80
N THR A 535 31.82 -0.79 -26.06
CA THR A 535 31.61 0.57 -25.51
C THR A 535 30.36 0.63 -24.65
N LEU A 536 30.35 1.54 -23.66
CA LEU A 536 29.13 1.84 -22.91
C LEU A 536 28.14 2.57 -23.82
N GLU A 537 26.87 2.17 -23.75
CA GLU A 537 25.74 2.85 -24.39
C GLU A 537 24.78 3.33 -23.30
N ASN A 538 24.52 4.64 -23.25
CA ASN A 538 23.67 5.28 -22.23
C ASN A 538 24.02 4.86 -20.80
N GLY A 539 25.32 4.78 -20.50
CA GLY A 539 25.84 4.42 -19.17
C GLY A 539 25.70 2.95 -18.81
N ARG A 540 25.41 2.06 -19.76
CA ARG A 540 25.36 0.61 -19.55
C ARG A 540 26.21 -0.14 -20.56
N PHE A 541 26.81 -1.24 -20.12
CA PHE A 541 27.44 -2.22 -21.00
C PHE A 541 27.01 -3.61 -20.56
N GLU A 542 26.61 -4.47 -21.49
CA GLU A 542 26.27 -5.86 -21.20
C GLU A 542 26.73 -6.77 -22.33
N MET A 543 27.39 -7.86 -21.98
CA MET A 543 27.79 -8.89 -22.92
C MET A 543 27.65 -10.27 -22.27
N GLN A 544 27.00 -11.20 -22.97
CA GLN A 544 26.88 -12.60 -22.57
C GLN A 544 27.70 -13.48 -23.53
N GLU A 545 27.94 -14.73 -23.12
CA GLU A 545 28.72 -15.71 -23.89
C GLU A 545 30.10 -15.19 -24.32
N MET A 546 30.73 -14.40 -23.43
CA MET A 546 32.03 -13.77 -23.69
C MET A 546 33.12 -14.80 -24.01
N ASP A 547 33.04 -15.99 -23.42
CA ASP A 547 33.94 -17.12 -23.60
C ASP A 547 34.00 -17.63 -25.06
N LYS A 548 32.95 -17.41 -25.85
CA LYS A 548 32.94 -17.77 -27.28
C LYS A 548 33.88 -16.88 -28.12
N LYS A 549 34.08 -15.63 -27.70
CA LYS A 549 34.91 -14.64 -28.41
C LYS A 549 36.25 -14.39 -27.70
N PHE A 550 36.26 -14.51 -26.38
CA PHE A 550 37.38 -14.26 -25.49
C PHE A 550 37.56 -15.46 -24.55
N SER A 551 38.08 -16.56 -25.10
CA SER A 551 38.19 -17.84 -24.39
C SER A 551 39.35 -17.90 -23.38
N SER A 552 40.31 -16.97 -23.47
CA SER A 552 41.45 -16.91 -22.56
C SER A 552 41.07 -16.31 -21.21
N ALA A 553 41.67 -16.85 -20.14
CA ALA A 553 41.51 -16.30 -18.80
C ALA A 553 42.03 -14.86 -18.77
N SER A 554 41.19 -13.94 -18.31
CA SER A 554 41.53 -12.53 -18.18
C SER A 554 42.08 -12.26 -16.79
N SER A 555 43.12 -11.43 -16.70
CA SER A 555 43.72 -11.01 -15.43
C SER A 555 43.23 -9.64 -14.96
N CYS A 556 42.75 -8.80 -15.89
CA CYS A 556 42.15 -7.52 -15.56
C CYS A 556 40.88 -7.25 -16.37
N LEU A 557 40.05 -6.38 -15.82
CA LEU A 557 38.93 -5.71 -16.50
C LEU A 557 39.13 -4.21 -16.33
N ARG A 558 38.99 -3.44 -17.41
CA ARG A 558 39.14 -1.99 -17.38
C ARG A 558 37.98 -1.28 -18.06
N ILE A 559 37.43 -0.28 -17.37
CA ILE A 559 36.53 0.72 -17.94
C ILE A 559 37.40 1.94 -18.21
N GLN A 560 37.62 2.26 -19.48
CA GLN A 560 38.45 3.39 -19.91
C GLN A 560 37.57 4.50 -20.50
N VAL A 561 37.68 5.70 -19.95
CA VAL A 561 36.97 6.90 -20.39
C VAL A 561 37.52 7.36 -21.74
N THR A 562 36.65 7.48 -22.75
CA THR A 562 37.04 7.81 -24.12
C THR A 562 36.85 9.29 -24.46
N ALA A 563 36.00 10.01 -23.71
CA ALA A 563 35.84 11.45 -23.80
C ALA A 563 35.60 12.07 -22.41
N SER A 564 36.16 13.26 -22.18
CA SER A 564 36.00 13.98 -20.91
C SER A 564 34.56 14.48 -20.73
N GLN A 565 34.05 14.45 -19.50
CA GLN A 565 32.76 15.04 -19.13
C GLN A 565 32.88 15.88 -17.86
N LYS A 566 32.06 16.93 -17.75
CA LYS A 566 32.06 17.83 -16.58
C LYS A 566 31.36 17.20 -15.39
N ASP A 567 30.27 16.49 -15.66
CA ASP A 567 29.47 15.85 -14.63
C ASP A 567 30.25 14.73 -13.96
N TRP A 568 29.94 14.50 -12.69
CA TRP A 568 30.53 13.41 -11.92
C TRP A 568 30.05 12.07 -12.46
N VAL A 569 30.69 10.99 -12.02
CA VAL A 569 30.36 9.64 -12.47
C VAL A 569 30.08 8.73 -11.29
N ILE A 570 28.93 8.08 -11.33
CA ILE A 570 28.62 6.96 -10.45
C ILE A 570 28.81 5.69 -11.27
N ILE A 571 29.78 4.86 -10.90
CA ILE A 571 29.82 3.46 -11.37
C ILE A 571 29.08 2.65 -10.32
N ARG A 572 27.83 2.33 -10.64
CA ARG A 572 26.88 1.73 -9.70
C ARG A 572 27.15 0.25 -9.53
N LYS A 573 27.51 -0.43 -10.61
CA LYS A 573 27.64 -1.89 -10.60
C LYS A 573 28.60 -2.37 -11.68
N ILE A 574 29.49 -3.27 -11.29
CA ILE A 574 30.28 -4.09 -12.20
C ILE A 574 30.01 -5.54 -11.79
N ARG A 575 29.41 -6.33 -12.66
CA ARG A 575 29.15 -7.75 -12.46
C ARG A 575 29.82 -8.54 -13.56
N VAL A 576 30.46 -9.64 -13.18
CA VAL A 576 30.97 -10.62 -14.12
C VAL A 576 30.39 -12.00 -13.83
N SER A 577 30.21 -12.78 -14.88
CA SER A 577 29.91 -14.20 -14.83
C SER A 577 31.16 -14.96 -15.26
N THR A 578 31.43 -16.08 -14.61
CA THR A 578 32.64 -16.86 -14.84
C THR A 578 32.28 -18.32 -15.04
N SER A 579 33.13 -19.06 -15.77
CA SER A 579 33.00 -20.51 -15.82
C SER A 579 33.60 -21.09 -14.55
N THR A 580 32.81 -21.32 -13.50
CA THR A 580 33.30 -22.13 -12.37
C THR A 580 33.56 -23.55 -12.85
N ALA A 581 34.76 -24.08 -12.59
CA ALA A 581 35.04 -25.50 -12.67
C ALA A 581 33.97 -26.23 -11.84
N ARG A 582 33.25 -27.17 -12.47
CA ARG A 582 32.37 -28.09 -11.74
C ARG A 582 33.27 -28.84 -10.75
N HIS A 583 33.13 -28.53 -9.47
CA HIS A 583 33.62 -29.40 -8.40
C HIS A 583 32.49 -30.32 -7.95
#